data_AF-F0ZCR0-F1
#
_entry.id   AF-F0ZCR0-F1
#
_cell.length_a   1.000
_cell.length_b   1.000
_cell.length_c   1.000
_cell.angle_alpha   90.00
_cell.angle_beta   90.00
_cell.angle_gamma   90.00
#
_symmetry.space_group_name_H-M   'P 1'
#
loop_
_entity.id
_entity.type
_entity.pdbx_description
1 polymer ?
#
loop_
_entity_poly.entity_id
_entity_poly.type
_entity_poly.pdbx_seq_one_letter_code
_entity_poly.pdbx_strand_id
1 'polypeptide(L)'
;MNIQKAQCPHPYHDPSINCERISSWGKIIFEVPLEKGCTIDCLQKYLEMLDDEVKIFENVAKVYRSLKIEPDGTLPEFEFNDVINYYMGEFERLKNKNIQDLFNTNISELEFPGIPKAKDNIKL
;
A
#
# COMPACT_ATOMS: atom_id res chain seq x y z
N MET A 1 -16.69 -1.05 -27.21
CA MET A 1 -15.66 -0.75 -26.18
C MET A 1 -14.67 -1.89 -26.21
N ASN A 2 -13.46 -1.69 -26.73
CA ASN A 2 -12.46 -2.75 -26.80
C ASN A 2 -11.78 -2.87 -25.44
N ILE A 3 -12.13 -3.91 -24.69
CA ILE A 3 -11.43 -4.28 -23.47
C ILE A 3 -10.15 -4.99 -23.91
N GLN A 4 -9.02 -4.29 -23.83
CA GLN A 4 -7.72 -4.94 -23.95
C GLN A 4 -7.52 -5.79 -22.69
N LYS A 5 -7.39 -7.11 -22.88
CA LYS A 5 -6.99 -8.05 -21.83
C LYS A 5 -5.57 -7.70 -21.39
N ALA A 6 -5.42 -7.03 -20.26
CA ALA A 6 -4.11 -6.87 -19.64
C ALA A 6 -3.72 -8.21 -19.02
N GLN A 7 -2.60 -8.78 -19.47
CA GLN A 7 -1.98 -9.93 -18.81
C GLN A 7 -1.35 -9.47 -17.50
N CYS A 8 -1.69 -10.13 -16.40
CA CYS A 8 -1.17 -9.84 -15.07
C CYS A 8 0.34 -10.20 -15.00
N PRO A 9 1.23 -9.28 -14.58
CA PRO A 9 2.68 -9.52 -14.59
C PRO A 9 3.20 -10.17 -13.30
N HIS A 10 2.43 -11.06 -12.63
CA HIS A 10 2.87 -11.70 -11.37
C HIS A 10 3.13 -13.22 -11.57
N PRO A 11 4.18 -13.81 -10.96
CA PRO A 11 4.64 -15.17 -11.30
C PRO A 11 3.74 -16.33 -10.81
N TYR A 12 2.59 -16.03 -10.19
CA TYR A 12 1.65 -17.04 -9.69
C TYR A 12 0.39 -17.07 -10.56
N HIS A 13 0.55 -17.48 -11.82
CA HIS A 13 -0.56 -17.66 -12.75
C HIS A 13 -1.12 -19.08 -12.60
N ASP A 14 -2.25 -19.22 -11.91
CA ASP A 14 -3.17 -20.33 -12.15
C ASP A 14 -4.17 -19.88 -13.24
N PRO A 15 -4.16 -20.51 -14.44
CA PRO A 15 -5.02 -20.09 -15.54
C PRO A 15 -6.52 -20.34 -15.30
N SER A 16 -6.91 -20.97 -14.19
CA SER A 16 -8.31 -21.16 -13.81
C SER A 16 -8.94 -19.96 -13.08
N ILE A 17 -8.14 -19.00 -12.64
CA ILE A 17 -8.62 -17.86 -11.83
C ILE A 17 -8.72 -16.62 -12.70
N ASN A 18 -9.95 -16.21 -13.01
CA ASN A 18 -10.22 -14.97 -13.75
C ASN A 18 -10.23 -13.79 -12.75
N CYS A 19 -9.05 -13.27 -12.41
CA CYS A 19 -8.91 -12.10 -11.56
C CYS A 19 -9.18 -10.81 -12.37
N GLU A 20 -10.44 -10.39 -12.49
CA GLU A 20 -10.74 -9.02 -12.93
C GLU A 20 -10.40 -8.04 -11.80
N ARG A 21 -9.21 -7.44 -11.88
CA ARG A 21 -8.78 -6.39 -10.95
C ARG A 21 -9.46 -5.08 -11.31
N ILE A 22 -10.58 -4.76 -10.68
CA ILE A 22 -11.20 -3.43 -10.76
C ILE A 22 -10.60 -2.56 -9.65
N SER A 23 -9.46 -1.92 -9.91
CA SER A 23 -9.00 -0.83 -9.06
C SER A 23 -9.70 0.46 -9.46
N SER A 24 -10.74 0.87 -8.71
CA SER A 24 -11.21 2.25 -8.69
C SER A 24 -10.90 2.86 -7.33
N TRP A 25 -10.11 3.93 -7.32
CA TRP A 25 -9.86 4.72 -6.12
C TRP A 25 -11.20 5.26 -5.60
N GLY A 26 -11.73 4.67 -4.52
CA GLY A 26 -12.95 5.15 -3.86
C GLY A 26 -14.02 4.09 -3.53
N LYS A 27 -13.88 2.84 -4.02
CA LYS A 27 -14.78 1.76 -3.60
C LYS A 27 -14.06 0.42 -3.67
N ILE A 28 -13.64 -0.10 -2.51
CA ILE A 28 -13.19 -1.48 -2.43
C ILE A 28 -14.46 -2.32 -2.29
N ILE A 29 -15.04 -2.71 -3.44
CA ILE A 29 -15.99 -3.81 -3.45
C ILE A 29 -15.17 -5.06 -3.80
N PHE A 30 -14.93 -5.92 -2.82
CA PHE A 30 -14.48 -7.28 -3.09
C PHE A 30 -15.70 -8.07 -3.58
N GLU A 31 -16.11 -7.89 -4.84
CA GLU A 31 -16.98 -8.86 -5.49
C GLU A 31 -16.13 -10.08 -5.80
N VAL A 32 -16.03 -10.99 -4.84
CA VAL A 32 -15.44 -12.30 -5.11
C VAL A 32 -16.60 -13.22 -5.41
N PRO A 33 -16.85 -13.54 -6.69
CA PRO A 33 -17.59 -14.74 -6.98
C PRO A 33 -16.71 -15.88 -6.46
N LEU A 34 -17.00 -16.36 -5.24
CA LEU A 34 -16.57 -17.69 -4.83
C LEU A 34 -17.28 -18.64 -5.79
N GLU A 35 -16.67 -18.88 -6.94
CA GLU A 35 -17.24 -19.74 -7.97
C GLU A 35 -17.47 -21.15 -7.38
N LYS A 36 -18.39 -21.89 -7.99
CA LYS A 36 -18.59 -23.31 -7.67
C LYS A 36 -17.26 -24.05 -7.85
N GLY A 37 -16.59 -24.40 -6.74
CA GLY A 37 -15.32 -25.14 -6.77
C GLY A 37 -14.21 -24.62 -5.85
N CYS A 38 -14.40 -23.52 -5.12
CA CYS A 38 -13.40 -23.07 -4.14
C CYS A 38 -13.22 -24.13 -3.04
N THR A 39 -12.04 -24.75 -3.00
CA THR A 39 -11.63 -25.70 -1.96
C THR A 39 -11.33 -24.97 -0.65
N ILE A 40 -11.16 -25.70 0.45
CA ILE A 40 -10.76 -25.12 1.74
C ILE A 40 -9.45 -24.34 1.60
N ASP A 41 -8.49 -24.85 0.84
CA ASP A 41 -7.21 -24.19 0.58
C ASP A 41 -7.38 -22.87 -0.21
N CYS A 42 -8.32 -22.83 -1.15
CA CYS A 42 -8.68 -21.61 -1.88
C CYS A 42 -9.24 -20.54 -0.93
N LEU A 43 -10.14 -20.93 -0.03
CA LEU A 43 -10.71 -20.02 0.96
C LEU A 43 -9.66 -19.50 1.95
N GLN A 44 -8.75 -20.36 2.42
CA GLN A 44 -7.68 -19.96 3.34
C GLN A 44 -6.74 -18.94 2.71
N LYS A 45 -6.27 -19.17 1.48
CA LYS A 45 -5.42 -18.20 0.76
C LYS A 45 -6.13 -16.87 0.53
N TYR A 46 -7.43 -16.90 0.28
CA TYR A 46 -8.21 -15.68 0.13
C TYR A 46 -8.31 -14.90 1.45
N LEU A 47 -8.54 -15.58 2.57
CA LEU A 47 -8.54 -14.95 3.90
C LEU A 47 -7.15 -14.37 4.24
N GLU A 48 -6.06 -15.08 3.93
CA GLU A 48 -4.70 -14.57 4.11
C GLU A 48 -4.46 -13.29 3.30
N MET A 49 -4.92 -13.25 2.05
CA MET A 49 -4.84 -12.05 1.21
C MET A 49 -5.64 -10.89 1.81
N LEU A 50 -6.85 -11.14 2.33
CA LEU A 50 -7.64 -10.10 3.01
C LEU A 50 -6.96 -9.60 4.28
N ASP A 51 -6.36 -10.48 5.07
CA ASP A 51 -5.60 -10.10 6.27
C ASP A 51 -4.39 -9.23 5.90
N ASP A 52 -3.74 -9.52 4.78
CA ASP A 52 -2.64 -8.70 4.27
C ASP A 52 -3.11 -7.32 3.76
N GLU A 53 -4.24 -7.25 3.06
CA GLU A 53 -4.87 -5.99 2.68
C GLU A 53 -5.25 -5.14 3.90
N VAL A 54 -5.84 -5.76 4.94
CA VAL A 54 -6.15 -5.07 6.20
C VAL A 54 -4.90 -4.45 6.81
N LYS A 55 -3.79 -5.19 6.88
CA LYS A 55 -2.51 -4.65 7.37
C LYS A 55 -2.01 -3.47 6.54
N ILE A 56 -2.18 -3.52 5.21
CA ILE A 56 -1.81 -2.39 4.33
C ILE A 56 -2.64 -1.15 4.69
N PHE A 57 -3.97 -1.28 4.79
CA PHE A 57 -4.84 -0.15 5.13
C PHE A 57 -4.58 0.41 6.54
N GLU A 58 -4.27 -0.46 7.51
CA GLU A 58 -3.88 -0.02 8.84
C GLU A 58 -2.62 0.84 8.82
N ASN A 59 -1.62 0.47 8.01
CA ASN A 59 -0.38 1.24 7.89
C ASN A 59 -0.60 2.57 7.15
N VAL A 60 -1.41 2.57 6.09
CA VAL A 60 -1.82 3.81 5.42
C VAL A 60 -2.53 4.73 6.43
N ALA A 61 -3.44 4.20 7.24
CA ALA A 61 -4.11 4.98 8.27
C ALA A 61 -3.14 5.54 9.33
N LYS A 62 -2.12 4.78 9.74
CA LYS A 62 -1.06 5.27 10.64
C LYS A 62 -0.30 6.46 10.03
N VAL A 63 0.06 6.38 8.75
CA VAL A 63 0.71 7.50 8.03
C VAL A 63 -0.16 8.74 8.08
N TYR A 64 -1.42 8.67 7.68
CA TYR A 64 -2.31 9.84 7.70
C TYR A 64 -2.54 10.42 9.10
N ARG A 65 -2.68 9.56 10.12
CA ARG A 65 -2.81 10.02 11.53
C ARG A 65 -1.57 10.71 12.06
N SER A 66 -0.42 10.44 11.46
CA SER A 66 0.86 11.03 11.85
C SER A 66 1.16 12.37 11.18
N LEU A 67 0.31 12.83 10.24
CA LEU A 67 0.46 14.13 9.59
C LEU A 67 0.17 15.28 10.57
N LYS A 68 0.83 16.41 10.32
CA LYS A 68 0.46 17.71 10.90
C LYS A 68 -0.80 18.21 10.22
N ILE A 69 -1.79 18.60 11.04
CA ILE A 69 -2.97 19.29 10.54
C ILE A 69 -2.58 20.75 10.29
N GLU A 70 -2.91 21.27 9.11
CA GLU A 70 -2.65 22.65 8.75
C GLU A 70 -3.55 23.62 9.55
N PRO A 71 -3.20 24.92 9.66
CA PRO A 71 -3.99 25.88 10.44
C PRO A 71 -5.46 26.00 10.01
N ASP A 72 -5.77 25.69 8.75
CA ASP A 72 -7.11 25.70 8.19
C ASP A 72 -7.90 24.39 8.42
N GLY A 73 -7.29 23.42 9.12
CA GLY A 73 -7.89 22.13 9.44
C GLY A 73 -7.72 21.07 8.36
N THR A 74 -6.99 21.36 7.27
CA THR A 74 -6.72 20.38 6.21
C THR A 74 -5.50 19.52 6.51
N LEU A 75 -5.34 18.45 5.74
CA LEU A 75 -4.11 17.64 5.74
C LEU A 75 -3.23 18.06 4.55
N PRO A 76 -1.90 18.12 4.74
CA PRO A 76 -1.00 18.49 3.66
C PRO A 76 -1.02 17.43 2.56
N GLU A 77 -0.86 17.88 1.31
CA GLU A 77 -0.70 16.99 0.16
C GLU A 77 0.71 16.39 0.14
N PHE A 78 0.80 15.08 -0.10
CA PHE A 78 2.07 14.38 -0.23
C PHE A 78 1.94 13.12 -1.10
N GLU A 79 3.06 12.67 -1.64
CA GLU A 79 3.13 11.38 -2.31
C GLU A 79 3.50 10.28 -1.31
N PHE A 80 2.68 9.24 -1.21
CA PHE A 80 2.95 8.11 -0.32
C PHE A 80 4.29 7.43 -0.65
N ASN A 81 4.70 7.44 -1.92
CA ASN A 81 5.98 6.89 -2.35
C ASN A 81 7.17 7.64 -1.72
N ASP A 82 7.05 8.95 -1.46
CA ASP A 82 8.09 9.71 -0.76
C ASP A 82 8.20 9.29 0.72
N VAL A 83 7.10 8.92 1.37
CA VAL A 83 7.12 8.39 2.74
C VAL A 83 7.89 7.06 2.77
N ILE A 84 7.62 6.16 1.82
CA ILE A 84 8.32 4.88 1.72
C ILE A 84 9.80 5.07 1.40
N ASN A 85 10.15 5.90 0.42
CA ASN A 85 11.54 6.18 0.06
C ASN A 85 12.30 6.82 1.24
N TYR A 86 11.67 7.74 1.98
CA TYR A 86 12.27 8.33 3.18
C TYR A 86 12.52 7.26 4.24
N TYR A 87 11.52 6.41 4.52
CA TYR A 87 11.64 5.31 5.47
C TYR A 87 12.75 4.32 5.12
N MET A 88 12.95 4.05 3.82
CA MET A 88 14.02 3.18 3.31
C MET A 88 15.40 3.87 3.25
N GLY A 89 15.46 5.19 3.38
CA GLY A 89 16.68 5.98 3.25
C GLY A 89 17.10 6.27 1.81
N GLU A 90 16.20 6.09 0.84
CA GLU A 90 16.41 6.37 -0.59
C GLU A 90 16.14 7.86 -0.89
N PHE A 91 16.85 8.75 -0.18
CA PHE A 91 16.61 10.19 -0.20
C PHE A 91 16.75 10.81 -1.60
N GLU A 92 17.59 10.24 -2.46
CA GLU A 92 17.77 10.65 -3.84
C GLU A 92 16.49 10.53 -4.66
N ARG A 93 15.61 9.58 -4.34
CA ARG A 93 14.35 9.32 -5.06
C ARG A 93 13.18 10.17 -4.58
N LEU A 94 13.34 10.91 -3.48
CA LEU A 94 12.31 11.80 -2.98
C LEU A 94 12.01 12.92 -3.97
N LYS A 95 10.73 13.10 -4.30
CA LYS A 95 10.25 14.30 -5.00
C LYS A 95 10.15 15.46 -4.02
N ASN A 96 9.54 15.24 -2.86
CA ASN A 96 9.55 16.18 -1.74
C ASN A 96 10.72 15.87 -0.78
N LYS A 97 11.80 16.66 -0.87
CA LYS A 97 12.97 16.51 0.00
C LYS A 97 12.69 16.84 1.47
N ASN A 98 11.60 17.54 1.75
CA ASN A 98 11.18 17.95 3.09
C ASN A 98 9.96 17.16 3.59
N ILE A 99 9.74 15.95 3.06
CA ILE A 99 8.57 15.12 3.40
C ILE A 99 8.37 14.92 4.90
N GLN A 100 9.45 14.79 5.68
CA GLN A 100 9.42 14.67 7.14
C GLN A 100 8.76 15.87 7.85
N ASP A 101 8.85 17.07 7.28
CA ASP A 101 8.30 18.27 7.92
C ASP A 101 6.77 18.23 8.00
N LEU A 102 6.13 17.44 7.14
CA LEU A 102 4.67 17.24 7.11
C LEU A 102 4.15 16.36 8.26
N PHE A 103 5.04 15.72 9.02
CA PHE A 103 4.68 14.71 10.03
C PHE A 103 4.98 15.16 11.47
N ASN A 104 4.14 14.72 12.40
CA ASN A 104 4.27 14.90 13.86
C ASN A 104 5.20 13.86 14.51
N THR A 105 5.45 12.74 13.83
CA THR A 105 6.40 11.69 14.24
C THR A 105 7.51 11.59 13.21
N ASN A 106 8.64 11.01 13.58
CA ASN A 106 9.67 10.69 12.61
C ASN A 106 9.14 9.56 11.70
N ILE A 107 9.21 9.73 10.37
CA ILE A 107 8.78 8.71 9.41
C ILE A 107 9.53 7.40 9.64
N SER A 108 10.79 7.47 10.11
CA SER A 108 11.56 6.28 10.47
C SER A 108 11.00 5.52 11.68
N GLU A 109 10.20 6.15 12.55
CA GLU A 109 9.54 5.49 13.69
C GLU A 109 8.26 4.73 13.27
N LEU A 110 7.77 4.95 12.05
CA LEU A 110 6.65 4.19 11.50
C LEU A 110 7.08 2.73 11.21
N GLU A 111 6.11 1.84 11.14
CA GLU A 111 6.34 0.43 10.83
C GLU A 111 5.66 0.07 9.52
N PHE A 112 6.45 -0.35 8.54
CA PHE A 112 5.98 -0.85 7.26
C PHE A 112 6.41 -2.32 7.10
N PRO A 113 5.55 -3.29 7.45
CA PRO A 113 5.84 -4.71 7.30
C PRO A 113 6.23 -5.05 5.86
N GLY A 114 7.29 -5.86 5.71
CA GLY A 114 7.81 -6.24 4.40
C GLY A 114 8.64 -5.17 3.68
N ILE A 115 8.73 -3.95 4.22
CA ILE A 115 9.56 -2.88 3.67
C ILE A 115 10.81 -2.72 4.55
N PRO A 116 12.02 -2.81 3.98
CA PRO A 116 13.24 -2.66 4.76
C PRO A 116 13.38 -1.20 5.24
N LYS A 117 13.50 -1.02 6.55
CA LYS A 117 13.84 0.29 7.13
C LYS A 117 15.26 0.68 6.74
N ALA A 118 15.51 1.98 6.56
CA ALA A 118 16.86 2.52 6.52
C ALA A 118 17.64 1.95 7.70
N LYS A 119 18.75 1.23 7.42
CA LYS A 119 19.67 0.86 8.49
C LYS A 119 20.22 2.17 9.08
N ASP A 120 20.39 2.26 10.39
CA ASP A 120 20.81 3.46 11.16
C ASP A 120 22.18 4.08 10.76
N ASN A 121 22.70 3.81 9.56
CA ASN A 121 24.02 4.16 9.07
C ASN A 121 24.02 5.12 7.88
N ILE A 122 23.04 6.03 7.77
CA ILE A 122 23.19 7.19 6.89
C ILE A 122 23.39 8.41 7.80
N LYS A 123 24.66 8.73 8.05
CA LYS A 123 25.04 10.07 8.54
C LYS A 123 24.62 11.07 7.47
N LEU A 124 23.60 11.88 7.78
CA LEU A 124 23.40 13.19 7.15
C LEU A 124 24.56 14.11 7.49
#